data_AF-A0A3D2L9Y5-F1
#
_entry.id   AF-A0A3D2L9Y5-F1
#
_cell.length_a   1.000
_cell.length_b   1.000
_cell.length_c   1.000
_cell.angle_alpha   90.00
_cell.angle_beta   90.00
_cell.angle_gamma   90.00
#
_symmetry.space_group_name_H-M   'P 1'
#
loop_
_entity.id
_entity.type
_entity.pdbx_description
1 polymer ?
#
loop_
_entity_poly.entity_id
_entity_poly.type
_entity_poly.pdbx_seq_one_letter_code
_entity_poly.pdbx_strand_id
1 'polypeptide(L)' 'THELKPRILVFGVGGAGGNAVDNMIEANLQGVEFIVANTDAQALSRSKTENRIQLGPETTSGLGAGARPDIGAKAAEESM' A
#
# COMPACT_ATOMS: atom_id res chain seq x y z
N THR A 1 -19.90 16.43 -25.02
CA THR A 1 -19.51 16.89 -23.68
C THR A 1 -18.44 15.96 -23.16
N HIS A 2 -17.26 16.47 -22.79
CA HIS A 2 -16.24 15.64 -22.14
C HIS A 2 -16.72 15.40 -20.71
N GLU A 3 -17.22 14.20 -20.45
CA GLU A 3 -17.64 13.80 -19.11
C GLU A 3 -16.38 13.46 -18.32
N LEU A 4 -15.98 14.35 -17.40
CA LEU A 4 -14.85 14.13 -16.52
C LEU A 4 -15.22 13.03 -15.53
N LYS A 5 -14.76 11.80 -15.75
CA LYS A 5 -14.84 10.75 -14.74
C LYS A 5 -13.80 11.00 -13.65
N PRO A 6 -14.19 11.08 -12.37
CA PRO A 6 -13.24 11.18 -11.27
C PRO A 6 -12.37 9.93 -11.23
N ARG A 7 -11.06 10.11 -11.05
CA ARG A 7 -10.13 9.00 -10.79
C ARG A 7 -10.10 8.76 -9.29
N ILE A 8 -10.55 7.59 -8.85
CA ILE A 8 -10.62 7.21 -7.44
C ILE A 8 -9.48 6.22 -7.15
N LEU A 9 -8.69 6.52 -6.13
CA LEU A 9 -7.60 5.66 -5.67
C LEU A 9 -7.93 5.16 -4.25
N VAL A 10 -7.70 3.88 -4.01
CA VAL A 10 -7.79 3.25 -2.69
C VAL A 10 -6.39 2.82 -2.29
N PHE A 11 -5.90 3.39 -1.19
CA PHE A 11 -4.54 3.20 -0.73
C PHE A 11 -4.52 2.41 0.58
N GLY A 12 -4.03 1.18 0.55
CA GLY A 12 -3.84 0.33 1.72
C GLY A 12 -2.45 0.48 2.31
N VAL A 13 -2.34 1.01 3.53
CA VAL A 13 -1.05 1.16 4.23
C VAL A 13 -0.89 0.10 5.31
N GLY A 14 0.29 -0.54 5.35
CA GLY A 14 0.64 -1.57 6.32
C GLY A 14 -0.09 -2.90 6.09
N GLY A 15 0.07 -3.85 7.01
CA GLY A 15 -0.48 -5.21 6.85
C GLY A 15 -2.01 -5.24 6.78
N ALA A 16 -2.69 -4.56 7.70
CA ALA A 16 -4.16 -4.52 7.72
C ALA A 16 -4.72 -3.75 6.50
N GLY A 17 -4.07 -2.66 6.09
CA GLY A 17 -4.47 -1.91 4.89
C GLY A 17 -4.33 -2.73 3.61
N GLY A 18 -3.22 -3.48 3.47
CA GLY A 18 -3.02 -4.42 2.37
C GLY A 18 -4.10 -5.50 2.34
N ASN A 19 -4.40 -6.14 3.48
CA ASN A 19 -5.47 -7.14 3.58
C ASN A 19 -6.85 -6.57 3.21
N ALA A 20 -7.14 -5.32 3.60
CA ALA A 20 -8.39 -4.67 3.25
C ALA A 20 -8.49 -4.42 1.74
N VAL A 21 -7.41 -3.99 1.10
CA VAL A 21 -7.34 -3.83 -0.36
C VAL A 21 -7.53 -5.18 -1.06
N ASP A 22 -6.88 -6.24 -0.61
CA ASP A 22 -7.02 -7.57 -1.21
C ASP A 22 -8.47 -8.08 -1.12
N ASN A 23 -9.16 -7.85 0.00
CA ASN A 23 -10.59 -8.15 0.14
C ASN A 23 -11.47 -7.35 -0.82
N MET A 24 -11.16 -6.07 -1.07
CA MET A 24 -11.90 -5.25 -2.04
C MET A 24 -11.70 -5.74 -3.48
N ILE A 25 -10.48 -6.19 -3.81
CA ILE A 25 -10.16 -6.82 -5.09
C ILE A 25 -10.95 -8.14 -5.25
N GLU A 26 -10.96 -8.99 -4.22
CA GLU A 26 -11.72 -10.25 -4.21
C GLU A 26 -13.23 -10.02 -4.34
N ALA A 27 -13.75 -8.97 -3.71
CA ALA A 27 -15.15 -8.54 -3.82
C ALA A 27 -15.47 -7.89 -5.19
N ASN A 28 -14.50 -7.81 -6.10
CA ASN A 28 -14.62 -7.25 -7.44
C ASN A 28 -15.10 -5.79 -7.45
N LEU A 29 -14.66 -4.98 -6.49
CA LEU A 29 -14.99 -3.56 -6.41
C LEU A 29 -14.48 -2.82 -7.66
N GLN A 30 -15.40 -2.16 -8.37
CA GLN A 30 -15.14 -1.48 -9.65
C GLN A 30 -14.93 0.03 -9.47
N GLY A 31 -14.29 0.64 -10.47
CA GLY A 31 -14.18 2.11 -10.55
C GLY A 31 -13.13 2.73 -9.63
N VAL A 32 -12.26 1.91 -9.04
CA VAL A 32 -11.15 2.35 -8.18
C VAL A 32 -9.84 1.73 -8.65
N GLU A 33 -8.76 2.45 -8.43
CA GLU A 33 -7.38 1.96 -8.59
C GLU A 33 -6.82 1.62 -7.22
N PHE A 34 -6.35 0.39 -7.04
CA PHE A 34 -5.81 -0.09 -5.77
C PHE A 34 -4.31 0.09 -5.73
N ILE A 35 -3.82 0.67 -4.62
CA ILE A 35 -2.40 0.79 -4.30
C ILE A 35 -2.18 0.25 -2.89
N VAL A 36 -1.08 -0.46 -2.68
CA VAL A 36 -0.62 -0.85 -1.35
C VAL A 36 0.75 -0.28 -1.06
N ALA A 37 0.97 0.15 0.18
CA ALA A 37 2.31 0.46 0.67
C ALA A 37 2.59 -0.21 2.01
N ASN A 38 3.79 -0.75 2.16
CA ASN A 38 4.21 -1.39 3.39
C ASN A 38 5.72 -1.31 3.55
N THR A 39 6.18 -1.33 4.79
CA THR A 39 7.61 -1.48 5.12
C THR A 39 8.10 -2.93 4.99
N ASP A 40 7.17 -3.90 5.07
CA ASP A 40 7.48 -5.32 4.95
C ASP A 40 7.37 -5.78 3.49
N ALA A 41 8.49 -6.19 2.91
CA ALA A 41 8.58 -6.63 1.52
C ALA A 41 7.86 -7.96 1.25
N GLN A 42 7.80 -8.84 2.26
CA GLN A 42 7.08 -10.10 2.15
C GLN A 42 5.56 -9.89 2.17
N ALA A 43 5.10 -8.92 2.96
CA ALA A 43 3.69 -8.54 2.95
C ALA A 43 3.30 -7.93 1.59
N LEU A 44 4.15 -7.08 1.00
CA LEU A 44 3.92 -6.49 -0.32
C LEU A 44 3.88 -7.53 -1.44
N SER A 45 4.79 -8.50 -1.41
CA SER A 45 4.85 -9.53 -2.47
C SER A 45 3.59 -10.39 -2.54
N ARG A 46 2.83 -10.49 -1.44
CA ARG A 46 1.57 -11.23 -1.32
C ARG A 46 0.34 -10.45 -1.79
N SER A 47 0.43 -9.14 -1.98
CA SER A 47 -0.73 -8.33 -2.36
C SER A 47 -1.23 -8.66 -3.78
N LYS A 48 -2.55 -8.58 -3.96
CA LYS A 48 -3.23 -8.87 -5.22
C LYS A 48 -3.19 -7.72 -6.23
N THR A 49 -2.91 -6.49 -5.80
CA THR A 49 -2.68 -5.39 -6.73
C THR A 49 -1.24 -5.42 -7.26
N GLU A 50 -1.03 -4.93 -8.48
CA GLU A 50 0.31 -4.72 -9.05
C GLU A 50 0.93 -3.40 -8.58
N ASN A 51 0.12 -2.42 -8.15
CA ASN A 51 0.60 -1.13 -7.66
C ASN A 51 1.07 -1.25 -6.20
N ARG A 52 2.34 -1.55 -6.02
CA ARG A 52 2.97 -1.82 -4.72
C ARG A 52 4.09 -0.81 -4.46
N ILE A 53 4.12 -0.25 -3.26
CA ILE A 53 5.14 0.71 -2.83
C ILE A 53 5.83 0.16 -1.57
N GLN A 54 7.12 -0.14 -1.68
CA GLN A 54 7.93 -0.48 -0.51
C GLN A 54 8.38 0.79 0.20
N LEU A 55 8.00 0.93 1.46
CA LEU A 55 8.36 2.07 2.31
C LEU A 55 9.66 1.77 3.06
N GLY A 56 10.57 2.73 3.03
CA GLY A 56 11.84 2.71 3.76
C GLY A 56 12.67 1.43 3.56
N PRO A 57 13.01 1.03 2.32
CA PRO A 57 13.88 -0.11 2.07
C PRO A 57 15.24 0.04 2.77
N GLU A 58 15.79 1.24 2.92
CA GLU A 58 17.03 1.47 3.66
C GLU A 58 16.78 1.46 5.17
N THR A 59 15.74 2.15 5.64
CA THR A 59 15.39 2.22 7.08
C THR A 59 15.04 0.85 7.68
N THR A 60 14.37 -0.01 6.91
CA THR A 60 13.79 -1.27 7.44
C THR A 60 14.41 -2.52 6.85
N SER A 61 15.24 -2.40 5.80
CA SER A 61 15.75 -3.54 5.03
C SER A 61 14.64 -4.48 4.52
N GLY A 62 13.41 -3.96 4.38
CA GLY A 62 12.24 -4.74 3.97
C GLY A 62 11.68 -5.70 5.03
N LEU A 63 12.12 -5.60 6.29
CA LEU A 63 11.66 -6.46 7.39
C LEU A 63 10.47 -5.89 8.17
N GLY A 64 10.02 -4.68 7.81
CA GLY A 64 8.92 -4.00 8.47
C GLY A 64 9.34 -3.09 9.63
N ALA A 65 8.43 -2.20 10.03
CA ALA A 65 8.64 -1.26 11.14
C ALA A 65 8.65 -1.91 12.53
N GLY A 66 8.17 -3.16 12.65
CA GLY A 66 8.12 -3.88 13.94
C GLY A 66 7.19 -3.22 14.97
N ALA A 67 6.00 -2.77 14.53
CA ALA A 67 5.02 -2.05 15.34
C ALA A 67 5.51 -0.75 16.00
N ARG A 68 6.61 -0.17 15.49
CA ARG A 68 7.16 1.11 15.92
C ARG A 68 6.71 2.24 14.98
N PRO A 69 5.80 3.14 15.41
CA PRO A 69 5.26 4.18 14.53
C PRO A 69 6.30 5.18 14.02
N ASP A 70 7.31 5.48 14.83
CA ASP A 70 8.45 6.33 14.49
C ASP A 70 9.25 5.79 13.31
N ILE A 71 9.47 4.47 13.26
CA ILE A 71 10.12 3.82 12.12
C ILE A 71 9.23 3.86 10.88
N GLY A 72 7.92 3.65 11.05
CA GLY A 72 6.96 3.76 9.94
C GLY A 72 6.94 5.17 9.34
N ALA A 73 6.97 6.21 10.18
CA ALA A 73 7.03 7.60 9.74
C ALA A 73 8.33 7.89 8.98
N LYS A 74 9.49 7.51 9.55
CA LYS A 74 10.79 7.69 8.90
C LYS A 74 10.87 6.94 7.56
N ALA A 75 10.35 5.72 7.50
CA ALA A 75 10.30 4.93 6.27
C ALA A 75 9.43 5.58 5.19
N ALA A 76 8.33 6.23 5.57
CA ALA A 76 7.49 6.99 4.63
C ALA A 76 8.19 8.25 4.13
N GLU A 77 8.88 9.00 5.02
CA GLU A 77 9.67 10.18 4.66
C GLU A 77 10.84 9.85 3.72
N GLU A 78 11.51 8.70 3.93
CA GLU A 78 12.58 8.20 3.05
C GLU A 78 12.09 7.98 1.61
N SER A 79 10.82 7.62 1.44
CA SER A 79 10.23 7.20 0.15
C SER A 79 9.47 8.33 -0.57
N MET A 80 9.73 9.60 -0.21
CA MET A 80 9.15 10.79 -0.85
C MET A 80 9.80 11.16 -2.17
#